data_AF-A0A953HD47-F1
#
_entry.id   AF-A0A953HD47-F1
#
_cell.length_a   1.000
_cell.length_b   1.000
_cell.length_c   1.000
_cell.angle_alpha   90.00
_cell.angle_beta   90.00
_cell.angle_gamma   90.00
#
_symmetry.space_group_name_H-M   'P 1'
#
loop_
_entity.id
_entity.type
_entity.pdbx_description
1 polymer ?
#
loop_
_entity_poly.entity_id
_entity_poly.type
_entity_poly.pdbx_seq_one_letter_code
_entity_poly.pdbx_strand_id
1 'polypeptide(L)'
;MELEQILSPNQLNFIVGSDTLVEEHIPGIPGDIFIRKFIHNPDYNPKRIAKEFVKFNERCLITLLGDMRSYNFVMQITPDFDDYQFRIRCIDFDQQCYEGNMKVYLPQFFKENFQFVKLGLDNLTEKTFLQYQQEEQSSILHRMRSGKRRLADLYAVVRQDQSVPDNNVIRLRAEMAAHFGDPQYLKCQHMADIIKHNLKRVVRNVRL
;
A
#
# COMPACT_ATOMS: atom_id res chain seq x y z
N MET A 1 -0.95 -11.46 0.10
CA MET A 1 -1.88 -11.55 1.25
C MET A 1 -1.21 -11.52 2.64
N GLU A 2 -0.30 -12.44 3.00
CA GLU A 2 0.31 -12.44 4.36
C GLU A 2 1.01 -11.12 4.71
N LEU A 3 1.66 -10.49 3.73
CA LEU A 3 2.31 -9.19 3.93
C LEU A 3 1.29 -8.11 4.31
N GLU A 4 0.11 -8.10 3.68
CA GLU A 4 -1.00 -7.20 4.03
C GLU A 4 -1.46 -7.50 5.45
N GLN A 5 -1.69 -8.78 5.81
CA GLN A 5 -2.13 -9.17 7.16
C GLN A 5 -1.13 -8.74 8.25
N ILE A 6 0.17 -8.70 7.95
CA ILE A 6 1.22 -8.31 8.90
C ILE A 6 1.37 -6.78 8.97
N LEU A 7 1.37 -6.06 7.83
CA LEU A 7 1.81 -4.66 7.75
C LEU A 7 0.67 -3.65 7.57
N SER A 8 -0.54 -4.11 7.24
CA SER A 8 -1.71 -3.26 7.03
C SER A 8 -2.56 -3.13 8.30
N PRO A 9 -3.32 -2.04 8.46
CA PRO A 9 -4.42 -1.98 9.43
C PRO A 9 -5.52 -3.01 9.15
N ASN A 10 -5.57 -3.55 7.92
CA ASN A 10 -6.61 -4.44 7.46
C ASN A 10 -6.18 -5.89 7.71
N GLN A 11 -6.72 -6.52 8.75
CA GLN A 11 -6.60 -7.96 8.86
C GLN A 11 -7.45 -8.61 7.75
N LEU A 12 -6.81 -9.49 6.99
CA LEU A 12 -7.46 -10.35 6.00
C LEU A 12 -7.38 -11.78 6.55
N ASN A 13 -8.52 -12.38 6.85
CA ASN A 13 -8.57 -13.80 7.13
C ASN A 13 -8.68 -14.56 5.81
N PHE A 14 -7.87 -15.60 5.66
CA PHE A 14 -7.94 -16.49 4.51
C PHE A 14 -7.51 -17.90 4.94
N ILE A 15 -8.00 -18.90 4.21
CA ILE A 15 -7.65 -20.31 4.40
C ILE A 15 -7.18 -20.84 3.05
N VAL A 16 -6.10 -21.60 3.06
CA VAL A 16 -5.54 -22.26 1.87
C VAL A 16 -5.67 -23.76 2.04
N GLY A 17 -6.19 -24.44 1.00
CA GLY A 17 -6.25 -25.89 0.92
C GLY A 17 -5.98 -26.34 -0.50
N SER A 18 -4.83 -27.00 -0.71
CA SER A 18 -4.35 -27.37 -2.06
C SER A 18 -4.36 -26.14 -2.99
N ASP A 19 -5.08 -26.21 -4.11
CA ASP A 19 -5.20 -25.12 -5.09
C ASP A 19 -6.39 -24.18 -4.80
N THR A 20 -7.02 -24.33 -3.63
CA THR A 20 -8.16 -23.51 -3.22
C THR A 20 -7.74 -22.49 -2.17
N LEU A 21 -8.07 -21.24 -2.45
CA LEU A 21 -7.94 -20.11 -1.53
C LEU A 21 -9.35 -19.59 -1.20
N VAL A 22 -9.67 -19.56 0.09
CA VAL A 22 -10.91 -18.96 0.59
C VAL A 22 -10.54 -17.72 1.38
N GLU A 23 -10.98 -16.56 0.91
CA GLU A 23 -10.74 -15.27 1.55
C GLU A 23 -12.00 -14.77 2.25
N GLU A 24 -11.82 -14.10 3.39
CA GLU A 24 -12.90 -13.37 4.04
C GLU A 24 -13.39 -12.23 3.15
N HIS A 25 -14.71 -12.06 3.07
CA HIS A 25 -15.29 -10.94 2.36
C HIS A 25 -14.81 -9.60 2.96
N ILE A 26 -14.29 -8.72 2.12
CA ILE A 26 -13.82 -7.40 2.51
C ILE A 26 -14.96 -6.39 2.32
N PRO A 27 -15.65 -5.96 3.39
CA PRO A 27 -16.76 -5.03 3.27
C PRO A 27 -16.27 -3.63 2.88
N GLY A 28 -16.98 -2.99 1.97
CA GLY A 28 -16.76 -1.60 1.59
C GLY A 28 -17.42 -1.25 0.26
N ILE A 29 -17.34 0.02 -0.11
CA ILE A 29 -17.84 0.53 -1.39
C ILE A 29 -16.69 0.47 -2.40
N PRO A 30 -16.80 -0.21 -3.55
CA PRO A 30 -15.76 -0.19 -4.58
C PRO A 30 -15.30 1.23 -4.89
N GLY A 31 -13.99 1.47 -4.98
CA GLY A 31 -13.43 2.81 -5.11
C GLY A 31 -13.97 3.58 -6.31
N ASP A 32 -14.23 2.90 -7.42
CA ASP A 32 -14.83 3.47 -8.62
C ASP A 32 -16.29 3.91 -8.39
N ILE A 33 -17.07 3.13 -7.64
CA ILE A 33 -18.43 3.47 -7.18
C ILE A 33 -18.38 4.62 -6.17
N PHE A 34 -17.42 4.60 -5.25
CA PHE A 34 -17.21 5.67 -4.27
C PHE A 34 -16.94 7.00 -4.96
N ILE A 35 -16.05 7.02 -5.96
CA ILE A 35 -15.78 8.19 -6.81
C ILE A 35 -17.07 8.69 -7.45
N ARG A 36 -17.86 7.81 -8.07
CA ARG A 36 -19.05 8.24 -8.83
C ARG A 36 -20.19 8.76 -7.96
N LYS A 37 -20.40 8.17 -6.77
CA LYS A 37 -21.63 8.38 -6.00
C LYS A 37 -21.43 9.10 -4.66
N PHE A 38 -20.25 9.03 -4.07
CA PHE A 38 -20.05 9.37 -2.66
C PHE A 38 -18.93 10.40 -2.42
N ILE A 39 -18.01 10.60 -3.37
CA ILE A 39 -16.85 11.49 -3.19
C ILE A 39 -17.20 12.96 -2.95
N HIS A 40 -18.39 13.38 -3.39
CA HIS A 40 -18.94 14.73 -3.21
C HIS A 40 -20.10 14.76 -2.22
N ASN A 41 -20.24 13.74 -1.36
CA ASN A 41 -21.23 13.76 -0.30
C ASN A 41 -20.95 14.95 0.64
N PRO A 42 -21.93 15.85 0.88
CA PRO A 42 -21.73 17.03 1.73
C PRO A 42 -21.35 16.70 3.17
N ASP A 43 -21.69 15.51 3.67
CA ASP A 43 -21.37 15.08 5.03
C ASP A 43 -19.93 14.57 5.15
N TYR A 44 -19.23 14.33 4.03
CA TYR A 44 -17.90 13.72 4.03
C TYR A 44 -16.81 14.78 3.94
N ASN A 45 -15.87 14.72 4.86
CA ASN A 45 -14.71 15.59 4.87
C ASN A 45 -13.70 15.23 3.76
N PRO A 46 -13.50 16.06 2.72
CA PRO A 46 -12.61 15.75 1.60
C PRO A 46 -11.15 15.55 2.03
N LYS A 47 -10.70 16.26 3.08
CA LYS A 47 -9.35 16.13 3.63
C LYS A 47 -9.12 14.74 4.22
N ARG A 48 -10.13 14.11 4.82
CA ARG A 48 -10.01 12.76 5.40
C ARG A 48 -9.91 11.69 4.32
N ILE A 49 -10.68 11.84 3.24
CA ILE A 49 -10.58 10.95 2.07
C ILE A 49 -9.19 11.09 1.42
N ALA A 50 -8.74 12.32 1.20
CA ALA A 50 -7.41 12.60 0.65
C ALA A 50 -6.30 12.04 1.54
N LYS A 51 -6.40 12.24 2.87
CA LYS A 51 -5.48 11.67 3.85
C LYS A 51 -5.37 10.15 3.70
N GLU A 52 -6.49 9.44 3.63
CA GLU A 52 -6.47 7.99 3.48
C GLU A 52 -5.83 7.56 2.15
N PHE A 53 -6.10 8.27 1.05
CA PHE A 53 -5.46 7.96 -0.24
C PHE A 53 -3.94 8.18 -0.22
N VAL A 54 -3.44 9.22 0.45
CA VAL A 54 -1.99 9.43 0.64
C VAL A 54 -1.36 8.27 1.40
N LYS A 55 -1.99 7.84 2.51
CA LYS A 55 -1.52 6.69 3.29
C LYS A 55 -1.54 5.40 2.48
N PHE A 56 -2.61 5.19 1.72
CA PHE A 56 -2.74 4.02 0.85
C PHE A 56 -1.65 3.98 -0.22
N ASN A 57 -1.38 5.11 -0.88
CA ASN A 57 -0.32 5.23 -1.89
C ASN A 57 1.07 4.94 -1.31
N GLU A 58 1.37 5.45 -0.10
CA GLU A 58 2.61 5.16 0.62
C GLU A 58 2.73 3.66 0.98
N ARG A 59 1.64 3.06 1.49
CA ARG A 59 1.60 1.63 1.84
C ARG A 59 1.85 0.76 0.62
N CYS A 60 1.26 1.10 -0.54
CA CYS A 60 1.44 0.33 -1.77
C CYS A 60 2.90 0.28 -2.22
N LEU A 61 3.59 1.43 -2.19
CA LEU A 61 5.01 1.49 -2.55
C LEU A 61 5.89 0.72 -1.56
N ILE A 62 5.66 0.86 -0.26
CA ILE A 62 6.45 0.18 0.79
C ILE A 62 6.30 -1.34 0.68
N THR A 63 5.09 -1.82 0.41
CA THR A 63 4.75 -3.26 0.40
C THR A 63 4.79 -3.89 -0.99
N LEU A 64 5.16 -3.11 -2.02
CA LEU A 64 5.11 -3.51 -3.43
C LEU A 64 3.75 -4.10 -3.82
N LEU A 65 2.67 -3.40 -3.44
CA LEU A 65 1.31 -3.76 -3.82
C LEU A 65 0.94 -3.07 -5.14
N GLY A 66 0.89 -3.86 -6.22
CA GLY A 66 0.71 -3.36 -7.58
C GLY A 66 -0.74 -3.27 -8.04
N ASP A 67 -0.98 -2.51 -9.11
CA ASP A 67 -2.26 -2.39 -9.84
C ASP A 67 -3.48 -2.04 -8.99
N MET A 68 -3.30 -1.09 -8.09
CA MET A 68 -4.35 -0.57 -7.23
C MET A 68 -5.20 0.50 -7.92
N ARG A 69 -5.89 0.13 -9.01
CA ARG A 69 -6.94 0.96 -9.64
C ARG A 69 -8.17 1.03 -8.74
N SER A 70 -9.04 2.01 -8.96
CA SER A 70 -10.19 2.25 -8.07
C SER A 70 -11.21 1.11 -8.00
N TYR A 71 -11.19 0.15 -8.94
CA TYR A 71 -11.99 -1.06 -8.87
C TYR A 71 -11.30 -2.25 -8.15
N ASN A 72 -10.02 -2.12 -7.79
CA ASN A 72 -9.22 -3.13 -7.08
C ASN A 72 -9.10 -2.87 -5.56
N PHE A 73 -9.80 -1.85 -5.06
CA PHE A 73 -9.94 -1.58 -3.63
C PHE A 73 -11.34 -1.08 -3.30
N VAL A 74 -11.71 -1.22 -2.03
CA VAL A 74 -12.95 -0.69 -1.47
C VAL A 74 -12.66 0.41 -0.46
N MET A 75 -13.56 1.38 -0.39
CA MET A 75 -13.64 2.40 0.65
C MET A 75 -14.57 1.92 1.76
N GLN A 76 -14.00 1.67 2.93
CA GLN A 76 -14.75 1.45 4.16
C GLN A 76 -14.99 2.78 4.86
N ILE A 77 -16.23 3.02 5.25
CA ILE A 77 -16.67 4.24 5.93
C ILE A 77 -17.20 3.83 7.30
N THR A 78 -16.63 4.39 8.36
CA THR A 78 -17.05 4.11 9.73
C THR A 78 -17.49 5.42 10.38
N PRO A 79 -18.76 5.56 10.81
CA PRO A 79 -19.19 6.70 11.61
C PRO A 79 -18.41 6.73 12.94
N ASP A 80 -17.90 7.89 13.30
CA ASP A 80 -17.28 8.19 14.59
C ASP A 80 -18.12 9.27 15.31
N PHE A 81 -17.78 9.65 16.55
CA PHE A 81 -18.60 10.53 17.38
C PHE A 81 -19.02 11.85 16.69
N ASP A 82 -18.16 12.44 15.87
CA ASP A 82 -18.39 13.75 15.24
C ASP A 82 -18.17 13.79 13.71
N ASP A 83 -17.64 12.73 13.09
CA ASP A 83 -17.26 12.72 11.66
C ASP A 83 -17.13 11.26 11.16
N TYR A 84 -16.82 11.08 9.89
CA TYR A 84 -16.56 9.78 9.29
C TYR A 84 -15.06 9.46 9.27
N GLN A 85 -14.73 8.19 9.50
CA GLN A 85 -13.42 7.62 9.22
C GLN A 85 -13.45 6.86 7.89
N PHE A 86 -12.46 7.14 7.05
CA PHE A 86 -12.30 6.50 5.73
C PHE A 86 -11.11 5.56 5.78
N ARG A 87 -11.27 4.36 5.23
CA ARG A 87 -10.20 3.38 5.11
C ARG A 87 -10.25 2.70 3.75
N ILE A 88 -9.12 2.69 3.03
CA ILE A 88 -8.98 1.94 1.79
C ILE A 88 -8.50 0.52 2.12
N ARG A 89 -9.24 -0.48 1.61
CA ARG A 89 -8.91 -1.90 1.70
C ARG A 89 -8.77 -2.49 0.31
N CYS A 90 -7.63 -3.12 0.06
CA CYS A 90 -7.35 -3.82 -1.19
C CYS A 90 -8.22 -5.07 -1.27
N ILE A 91 -8.72 -5.40 -2.46
CA ILE A 91 -9.51 -6.61 -2.72
C ILE A 91 -8.87 -7.52 -3.78
N ASP A 92 -7.83 -7.05 -4.45
CA ASP A 92 -7.06 -7.78 -5.44
C ASP A 92 -5.58 -7.75 -5.01
N PHE A 93 -4.92 -8.90 -4.96
CA PHE A 93 -3.52 -9.03 -4.57
C PHE A 93 -2.65 -9.67 -5.67
N ASP A 94 -3.18 -9.88 -6.88
CA ASP A 94 -2.54 -10.67 -7.94
C ASP A 94 -1.23 -10.05 -8.41
N GLN A 95 -1.09 -8.72 -8.34
CA GLN A 95 0.12 -7.99 -8.74
C GLN A 95 1.00 -7.56 -7.56
N GLN A 96 0.88 -8.24 -6.41
CA GLN A 96 1.79 -8.00 -5.30
C GLN A 96 3.19 -8.57 -5.62
N CYS A 97 4.22 -7.72 -5.54
CA CYS A 97 5.64 -8.10 -5.68
C CYS A 97 6.03 -8.71 -7.04
N TYR A 98 5.40 -8.30 -8.15
CA TYR A 98 5.65 -8.91 -9.47
C TYR A 98 6.24 -7.95 -10.50
N GLU A 99 5.67 -6.75 -10.63
CA GLU A 99 5.99 -5.80 -11.70
C GLU A 99 7.34 -5.08 -11.54
N GLY A 100 8.02 -4.83 -12.66
CA GLY A 100 9.30 -4.13 -12.68
C GLY A 100 9.18 -2.60 -12.69
N ASN A 101 8.03 -2.07 -13.08
CA ASN A 101 7.79 -0.63 -13.17
C ASN A 101 7.27 -0.09 -11.83
N MET A 102 8.05 0.79 -11.19
CA MET A 102 7.73 1.38 -9.89
C MET A 102 6.37 2.09 -9.89
N LYS A 103 5.96 2.66 -11.02
CA LYS A 103 4.68 3.37 -11.13
C LYS A 103 3.47 2.48 -10.89
N VAL A 104 3.59 1.16 -11.09
CA VAL A 104 2.51 0.21 -10.81
C VAL A 104 2.20 0.11 -9.31
N TYR A 105 3.20 0.38 -8.45
CA TYR A 105 3.06 0.40 -6.99
C TYR A 105 2.65 1.77 -6.43
N LEU A 106 2.34 2.72 -7.31
CA LEU A 106 1.97 4.09 -6.97
C LEU A 106 0.57 4.39 -7.50
N PRO A 107 -0.48 4.08 -6.71
CA PRO A 107 -1.89 4.25 -7.10
C PRO A 107 -2.22 5.59 -7.78
N GLN A 108 -1.55 6.67 -7.39
CA GLN A 108 -1.73 8.00 -7.98
C GLN A 108 -1.48 8.08 -9.50
N PHE A 109 -0.76 7.13 -10.11
CA PHE A 109 -0.50 7.13 -11.55
C PHE A 109 -1.59 6.47 -12.40
N PHE A 110 -2.59 5.81 -11.77
CA PHE A 110 -3.72 5.27 -12.50
C PHE A 110 -4.76 6.35 -12.79
N LYS A 111 -5.25 6.40 -14.04
CA LYS A 111 -6.24 7.39 -14.47
C LYS A 111 -7.55 7.25 -13.70
N GLU A 112 -7.90 6.01 -13.36
CA GLU A 112 -9.06 5.60 -12.58
C GLU A 112 -9.06 6.19 -11.16
N ASN A 113 -7.87 6.57 -10.65
CA ASN A 113 -7.69 7.17 -9.33
C ASN A 113 -7.59 8.70 -9.38
N PHE A 114 -7.72 9.33 -10.55
CA PHE A 114 -7.51 10.77 -10.71
C PHE A 114 -8.33 11.63 -9.74
N GLN A 115 -9.58 11.24 -9.44
CA GLN A 115 -10.42 11.99 -8.52
C GLN A 115 -9.88 11.98 -7.08
N PHE A 116 -9.25 10.89 -6.63
CA PHE A 116 -8.56 10.86 -5.34
C PHE A 116 -7.30 11.73 -5.33
N VAL A 117 -6.53 11.72 -6.44
CA VAL A 117 -5.36 12.59 -6.61
C VAL A 117 -5.78 14.06 -6.56
N LYS A 118 -6.85 14.41 -7.28
CA LYS A 118 -7.41 15.75 -7.31
C LYS A 118 -7.84 16.22 -5.91
N LEU A 119 -8.51 15.37 -5.14
CA LEU A 119 -8.83 15.68 -3.73
C LEU A 119 -7.58 16.03 -2.92
N GLY A 120 -6.48 15.29 -3.11
CA GLY A 120 -5.19 15.60 -2.49
C GLY A 120 -4.66 16.97 -2.88
N LEU A 121 -4.63 17.28 -4.18
CA LEU A 121 -4.16 18.56 -4.71
C LEU A 121 -5.00 19.75 -4.23
N ASP A 122 -6.32 19.58 -4.17
CA ASP A 122 -7.26 20.65 -3.82
C ASP A 122 -7.27 20.94 -2.31
N ASN A 123 -6.93 19.97 -1.46
CA ASN A 123 -7.17 20.05 -0.01
C ASN A 123 -5.92 19.94 0.87
N LEU A 124 -4.79 19.46 0.34
CA LEU A 124 -3.58 19.20 1.10
C LEU A 124 -2.44 20.14 0.67
N THR A 125 -1.69 20.60 1.65
CA THR A 125 -0.37 21.22 1.44
C THR A 125 0.71 20.14 1.38
N GLU A 126 1.86 20.46 0.82
CA GLU A 126 3.05 19.57 0.83
C GLU A 126 3.39 19.11 2.25
N LYS A 127 3.36 20.02 3.23
CA LYS A 127 3.61 19.70 4.65
C LYS A 127 2.63 18.64 5.17
N THR A 128 1.34 18.80 4.91
CA THR A 128 0.32 17.84 5.36
C THR A 128 0.39 16.51 4.62
N PHE A 129 0.77 16.53 3.34
CA PHE A 129 1.00 15.31 2.55
C PHE A 129 2.15 14.49 3.15
N LEU A 130 3.30 15.13 3.39
CA LEU A 130 4.47 14.50 4.01
C LEU A 130 4.15 13.98 5.42
N GLN A 131 3.38 14.75 6.20
CA GLN A 131 2.91 14.30 7.52
C GLN A 131 2.08 13.01 7.41
N TYR A 132 1.15 12.90 6.45
CA TYR A 132 0.34 11.69 6.30
C TYR A 132 1.15 10.48 5.84
N GLN A 133 2.18 10.67 5.00
CA GLN A 133 3.14 9.60 4.70
C GLN A 133 3.86 9.14 5.98
N GLN A 134 4.34 10.07 6.83
CA GLN A 134 4.99 9.74 8.10
C GLN A 134 4.06 9.02 9.08
N GLU A 135 2.78 9.39 9.13
CA GLU A 135 1.76 8.69 9.94
C GLU A 135 1.61 7.22 9.50
N GLU A 136 1.60 6.95 8.18
CA GLU A 136 1.52 5.57 7.68
C GLU A 136 2.81 4.80 7.95
N GLN A 137 3.97 5.40 7.70
CA GLN A 137 5.28 4.80 8.02
C GLN A 137 5.38 4.44 9.51
N SER A 138 4.89 5.31 10.40
CA SER A 138 4.85 5.04 11.84
C SER A 138 3.94 3.86 12.17
N SER A 139 2.76 3.80 11.55
CA SER A 139 1.82 2.68 11.71
C SER A 139 2.43 1.35 11.24
N ILE A 140 3.11 1.36 10.08
CA ILE A 140 3.84 0.20 9.55
C ILE A 140 4.95 -0.21 10.53
N LEU A 141 5.72 0.73 11.06
CA LEU A 141 6.79 0.43 12.03
C LEU A 141 6.25 -0.26 13.29
N HIS A 142 5.12 0.19 13.83
CA HIS A 142 4.49 -0.45 14.98
C HIS A 142 4.10 -1.90 14.66
N ARG A 143 3.53 -2.15 13.48
CA ARG A 143 3.15 -3.50 13.04
C ARG A 143 4.35 -4.40 12.71
N MET A 144 5.41 -3.83 12.14
CA MET A 144 6.67 -4.56 11.95
C MET A 144 7.23 -5.08 13.27
N ARG A 145 7.11 -4.29 14.36
CA ARG A 145 7.59 -4.70 15.68
C ARG A 145 6.74 -5.83 16.26
N SER A 146 5.42 -5.77 16.15
CA SER A 146 4.54 -6.84 16.62
C SER A 146 4.63 -8.11 15.76
N GLY A 147 4.81 -7.97 14.45
CA GLY A 147 4.90 -9.06 13.47
C GLY A 147 6.31 -9.53 13.13
N LYS A 148 7.34 -9.17 13.92
CA LYS A 148 8.76 -9.36 13.55
C LYS A 148 9.12 -10.80 13.13
N ARG A 149 8.66 -11.80 13.89
CA ARG A 149 8.92 -13.22 13.59
C ARG A 149 8.24 -13.64 12.28
N ARG A 150 6.92 -13.42 12.17
CA ARG A 150 6.15 -13.70 10.96
C ARG A 150 6.73 -13.06 9.71
N LEU A 151 7.20 -11.81 9.82
CA LEU A 151 7.82 -11.09 8.71
C LEU A 151 9.17 -11.68 8.29
N ALA A 152 9.95 -12.19 9.25
CA ALA A 152 11.20 -12.88 8.95
C ALA A 152 10.95 -14.23 8.26
N ASP A 153 9.94 -14.97 8.72
CA ASP A 153 9.53 -16.24 8.12
C ASP A 153 9.01 -16.03 6.69
N LEU A 154 8.12 -15.05 6.50
CA LEU A 154 7.60 -14.68 5.19
C LEU A 154 8.72 -14.25 4.24
N TYR A 155 9.66 -13.43 4.71
CA TYR A 155 10.82 -13.03 3.90
C TYR A 155 11.66 -14.25 3.46
N ALA A 156 11.86 -15.24 4.34
CA ALA A 156 12.63 -16.43 4.01
C ALA A 156 11.96 -17.27 2.91
N VAL A 157 10.63 -17.34 2.90
CA VAL A 157 9.83 -18.02 1.87
C VAL A 157 9.82 -17.24 0.56
N VAL A 158 9.43 -15.96 0.58
CA VAL A 158 9.31 -15.13 -0.64
C VAL A 158 10.66 -14.97 -1.35
N ARG A 159 11.78 -15.00 -0.62
CA ARG A 159 13.12 -14.96 -1.23
C ARG A 159 13.42 -16.18 -2.11
N GLN A 160 12.78 -17.33 -1.86
CA GLN A 160 12.95 -18.54 -2.66
C GLN A 160 12.09 -18.55 -3.92
N ASP A 161 11.14 -17.60 -4.04
CA ASP A 161 10.29 -17.49 -5.20
C ASP A 161 11.07 -17.02 -6.43
N GLN A 162 10.97 -17.79 -7.51
CA GLN A 162 11.59 -17.53 -8.82
C GLN A 162 10.55 -17.20 -9.91
N SER A 163 9.28 -17.02 -9.54
CA SER A 163 8.19 -16.69 -10.47
C SER A 163 8.36 -15.29 -11.08
N VAL A 164 9.06 -14.38 -10.39
CA VAL A 164 9.30 -13.01 -10.84
C VAL A 164 10.51 -12.95 -11.78
N PRO A 165 10.37 -12.42 -13.01
CA PRO A 165 11.50 -12.28 -13.93
C PRO A 165 12.62 -11.38 -13.39
N ASP A 166 13.88 -11.78 -13.58
CA ASP A 166 15.05 -11.00 -13.15
C ASP A 166 15.05 -9.55 -13.68
N ASN A 167 14.57 -9.35 -14.91
CA ASN A 167 14.47 -8.02 -15.51
C ASN A 167 13.52 -7.10 -14.71
N ASN A 168 12.45 -7.65 -14.13
CA ASN A 168 11.54 -6.88 -13.29
C ASN A 168 12.26 -6.40 -12.03
N VAL A 169 13.03 -7.29 -11.38
CA VAL A 169 13.80 -6.93 -10.19
C VAL A 169 14.89 -5.90 -10.51
N ILE A 170 15.64 -6.10 -11.60
CA ILE A 170 16.72 -5.20 -12.05
C ILE A 170 16.18 -3.80 -12.36
N ARG A 171 15.04 -3.72 -13.05
CA ARG A 171 14.40 -2.45 -13.37
C ARG A 171 13.89 -1.78 -12.09
N LEU A 172 13.13 -2.50 -11.27
CA LEU A 172 12.52 -1.94 -10.08
C LEU A 172 13.57 -1.42 -9.10
N ARG A 173 14.64 -2.18 -8.83
CA ARG A 173 15.69 -1.73 -7.91
C ARG A 173 16.42 -0.47 -8.39
N ALA A 174 16.53 -0.27 -9.71
CA ALA A 174 17.12 0.94 -10.27
C ALA A 174 16.17 2.14 -10.14
N GLU A 175 14.88 1.96 -10.44
CA GLU A 175 13.86 3.00 -10.25
C GLU A 175 13.71 3.39 -8.77
N MET A 176 13.73 2.42 -7.85
CA MET A 176 13.69 2.64 -6.39
C MET A 176 14.95 3.37 -5.89
N ALA A 177 16.14 3.01 -6.40
CA ALA A 177 17.38 3.70 -6.07
C ALA A 177 17.32 5.19 -6.46
N ALA A 178 16.84 5.48 -7.67
CA ALA A 178 16.68 6.84 -8.15
C ALA A 178 15.60 7.61 -7.36
N HIS A 179 14.45 6.98 -7.12
CA HIS A 179 13.32 7.61 -6.43
C HIS A 179 13.66 8.02 -4.99
N PHE A 180 14.37 7.16 -4.26
CA PHE A 180 14.73 7.43 -2.87
C PHE A 180 16.14 8.01 -2.68
N GLY A 181 16.92 8.16 -3.75
CA GLY A 181 18.32 8.55 -3.66
C GLY A 181 19.19 7.57 -2.86
N ASP A 182 18.84 6.28 -2.87
CA ASP A 182 19.52 5.25 -2.07
C ASP A 182 20.13 4.16 -2.96
N PRO A 183 21.45 4.18 -3.22
CA PRO A 183 22.11 3.18 -4.07
C PRO A 183 22.12 1.77 -3.45
N GLN A 184 21.74 1.59 -2.17
CA GLN A 184 21.64 0.26 -1.58
C GLN A 184 20.57 -0.61 -2.26
N TYR A 185 19.54 -0.01 -2.89
CA TYR A 185 18.57 -0.77 -3.68
C TYR A 185 19.24 -1.55 -4.81
N LEU A 186 20.30 -1.03 -5.45
CA LEU A 186 20.99 -1.69 -6.56
C LEU A 186 21.61 -3.06 -6.18
N LYS A 187 21.77 -3.33 -4.88
CA LYS A 187 22.26 -4.62 -4.37
C LYS A 187 21.15 -5.67 -4.18
N CYS A 188 19.88 -5.29 -4.31
CA CYS A 188 18.75 -6.21 -4.19
C CYS A 188 18.76 -7.19 -5.37
N GLN A 189 18.58 -8.47 -5.06
CA GLN A 189 18.54 -9.56 -6.05
C GLN A 189 17.14 -10.17 -6.21
N HIS A 190 16.27 -9.97 -5.22
CA HIS A 190 14.88 -10.45 -5.22
C HIS A 190 13.91 -9.35 -4.80
N MET A 191 12.63 -9.48 -5.14
CA MET A 191 11.58 -8.57 -4.67
C MET A 191 11.52 -8.50 -3.14
N ALA A 192 11.72 -9.64 -2.46
CA ALA A 192 11.83 -9.70 -1.00
C ALA A 192 12.91 -8.75 -0.45
N ASP A 193 14.04 -8.58 -1.16
CA ASP A 193 15.13 -7.69 -0.73
C ASP A 193 14.73 -6.23 -0.82
N ILE A 194 13.98 -5.86 -1.86
CA ILE A 194 13.44 -4.51 -2.04
C ILE A 194 12.46 -4.20 -0.91
N ILE A 195 11.53 -5.10 -0.59
CA ILE A 195 10.59 -4.93 0.53
C ILE A 195 11.34 -4.79 1.85
N LYS A 196 12.30 -5.69 2.12
CA LYS A 196 13.12 -5.62 3.34
C LYS A 196 13.88 -4.29 3.43
N HIS A 197 14.34 -3.75 2.30
CA HIS A 197 15.01 -2.47 2.25
C HIS A 197 14.04 -1.29 2.45
N ASN A 198 12.85 -1.32 1.86
CA ASN A 198 11.77 -0.37 2.12
C ASN A 198 11.47 -0.28 3.62
N LEU A 199 11.32 -1.44 4.27
CA LEU A 199 11.02 -1.53 5.69
C LEU A 199 12.17 -1.02 6.58
N LYS A 200 13.43 -1.28 6.21
CA LYS A 200 14.59 -0.68 6.89
C LYS A 200 14.60 0.84 6.73
N ARG A 201 14.24 1.37 5.56
CA ARG A 201 14.10 2.80 5.32
C ARG A 201 13.02 3.41 6.22
N VAL A 202 11.84 2.77 6.34
CA VAL A 202 10.78 3.19 7.28
C VAL A 202 11.31 3.30 8.71
N VAL A 203 12.06 2.31 9.18
CA VAL A 203 12.67 2.34 10.52
C VAL A 203 13.63 3.52 10.70
N ARG A 204 14.38 3.89 9.66
CA ARG A 204 15.30 5.05 9.68
C ARG A 204 14.53 6.38 9.68
N ASN A 205 13.48 6.49 8.87
CA ASN A 205 12.73 7.73 8.69
C ASN A 205 11.85 8.10 9.89
N VAL A 206 11.26 7.11 10.56
CA VAL A 206 10.39 7.34 11.74
C VAL A 206 11.21 7.58 13.02
N ARG A 207 12.51 7.27 13.02
CA ARG A 207 13.44 7.61 14.11
C ARG A 207 13.99 9.02 13.91
N LEU A 208 13.16 10.02 14.16
CA LEU A 208 13.53 11.42 14.41
C LEU A 208 12.61 11.99 15.48
#